data_AF-A0A3D5T8A7-F1
#
_entry.id   AF-A0A3D5T8A7-F1
#
_cell.length_a   1.000
_cell.length_b   1.000
_cell.length_c   1.000
_cell.angle_alpha   90.00
_cell.angle_beta   90.00
_cell.angle_gamma   90.00
#
_symmetry.space_group_name_H-M   'P 1'
#
loop_
_entity.id
_entity.type
_entity.pdbx_description
1 polymer ?
#
loop_
_entity_poly.entity_id
_entity_poly.type
_entity_poly.pdbx_seq_one_letter_code
_entity_poly.pdbx_strand_id
1 'polypeptide(L)' 'MLFQRKTAISFPSYDPERQQAVLKCSICTGEQVAGFLDRQTGHFTDVMLIRNEKDLEAFQKHYKLSGISKIY' A
#
# COMPACT_ATOMS: atom_id res chain seq x y z
N MET A 1 -8.10 -5.82 33.28
CA MET A 1 -7.03 -5.23 32.46
C MET A 1 -7.48 -5.30 31.01
N LEU A 2 -7.95 -4.19 30.43
CA LEU A 2 -8.55 -4.15 29.10
C LEU A 2 -7.42 -4.00 28.06
N PHE A 3 -7.01 -5.12 27.43
CA PHE A 3 -6.08 -5.10 26.31
C PHE A 3 -6.77 -4.46 25.10
N GLN A 4 -6.72 -3.13 25.04
CA GLN A 4 -6.99 -2.38 23.82
C GLN A 4 -5.88 -2.75 22.83
N ARG A 5 -6.12 -3.81 22.03
CA ARG A 5 -5.35 -4.07 20.81
C ARG A 5 -5.61 -2.89 19.87
N LYS A 6 -4.88 -1.81 20.08
CA LYS A 6 -4.64 -0.79 19.08
C LYS A 6 -3.91 -1.56 17.99
N THR A 7 -4.63 -2.02 16.98
CA THR A 7 -4.06 -2.43 15.69
C THR A 7 -3.41 -1.17 15.14
N ALA A 8 -2.19 -0.88 15.62
CA ALA A 8 -1.31 0.06 14.98
C ALA A 8 -1.11 -0.52 13.59
N ILE A 9 -1.75 0.11 12.60
CA ILE A 9 -1.50 -0.17 11.20
C ILE A 9 0.00 0.12 11.03
N SER A 10 0.82 -0.93 11.10
CA SER A 10 2.26 -0.79 10.93
C SER A 10 2.49 -0.68 9.44
N PHE A 11 2.58 0.56 8.98
CA PHE A 11 3.11 0.87 7.67
C PHE A 11 4.57 0.39 7.63
N PRO A 12 4.90 -0.63 6.81
CA PRO A 12 6.27 -1.10 6.71
C PRO A 12 7.18 0.01 6.18
N SER A 13 8.47 -0.08 6.51
CA SER A 13 9.47 0.84 5.95
C SER A 13 9.46 0.74 4.43
N TYR A 14 9.35 1.91 3.78
CA TYR A 14 9.39 2.04 2.33
C TYR A 14 10.76 2.57 1.91
N ASP A 15 11.41 1.83 1.01
CA ASP A 15 12.66 2.26 0.37
C ASP A 15 12.37 2.67 -1.09
N PRO A 16 12.28 3.98 -1.41
CA PRO A 16 11.96 4.44 -2.77
C PRO A 16 13.04 4.12 -3.81
N GLU A 17 14.27 3.76 -3.41
CA GLU A 17 15.33 3.39 -4.36
C GLU A 17 15.15 1.94 -4.86
N ARG A 18 14.70 1.05 -3.98
CA ARG A 18 14.51 -0.39 -4.28
C ARG A 18 13.06 -0.74 -4.60
N GLN A 19 12.12 -0.06 -3.98
CA GLN A 19 10.71 -0.37 -4.03
C GLN A 19 9.95 0.74 -4.74
N GLN A 20 8.96 0.35 -5.52
CA GLN A 20 8.03 1.25 -6.17
C GLN A 20 6.66 1.12 -5.48
N ALA A 21 6.10 2.22 -5.02
CA ALA A 21 4.71 2.24 -4.59
C ALA A 21 3.78 1.96 -5.78
N VAL A 22 2.98 0.91 -5.68
CA VAL A 22 2.02 0.52 -6.72
C VAL A 22 0.66 0.17 -6.12
N LEU A 23 -0.38 0.41 -6.89
CA LEU A 23 -1.75 0.03 -6.58
C LEU A 23 -2.10 -1.20 -7.42
N LYS A 24 -2.20 -2.35 -6.78
CA LYS A 24 -2.59 -3.60 -7.42
C LYS A 24 -4.11 -3.70 -7.49
N CYS A 25 -4.65 -3.66 -8.69
CA CYS A 25 -6.08 -3.78 -8.95
C CYS A 25 -6.40 -5.22 -9.38
N SER A 26 -7.17 -5.93 -8.56
CA SER A 26 -7.67 -7.26 -8.93
C SER A 26 -8.69 -7.14 -10.04
N ILE A 27 -8.40 -7.70 -11.21
CA ILE A 27 -9.36 -7.77 -12.33
C ILE A 27 -10.56 -8.68 -12.03
N CYS A 28 -10.40 -9.62 -11.11
CA CYS A 28 -11.42 -10.61 -10.77
C CYS A 28 -12.41 -10.09 -9.72
N THR A 29 -11.94 -9.32 -8.74
CA THR A 29 -12.75 -8.85 -7.59
C THR A 29 -12.98 -7.34 -7.58
N GLY A 30 -12.21 -6.57 -8.38
CA GLY A 30 -12.24 -5.10 -8.35
C GLY A 30 -11.56 -4.50 -7.11
N GLU A 31 -10.97 -5.32 -6.25
CA GLU A 31 -10.28 -4.86 -5.06
C GLU A 31 -8.95 -4.20 -5.43
N GLN A 32 -8.64 -3.07 -4.79
CA GLN A 32 -7.41 -2.35 -4.99
C GLN A 32 -6.56 -2.46 -3.73
N VAL A 33 -5.31 -2.91 -3.85
CA VAL A 33 -4.37 -3.01 -2.73
C VAL A 33 -3.18 -2.10 -3.02
N ALA A 34 -2.96 -1.11 -2.15
CA ALA A 34 -1.76 -0.32 -2.16
C ALA A 34 -0.64 -1.10 -1.50
N GLY A 35 0.51 -1.12 -2.16
CA GLY A 35 1.66 -1.88 -1.70
C GLY A 35 2.94 -1.43 -2.36
N PHE A 36 3.98 -2.21 -2.09
CA PHE A 36 5.32 -1.97 -2.61
C PHE A 36 5.74 -3.09 -3.53
N LEU A 37 6.11 -2.75 -4.76
CA LEU A 37 6.74 -3.67 -5.68
C LEU A 37 8.25 -3.49 -5.61
N ASP A 38 8.94 -4.54 -5.18
CA ASP A 38 10.39 -4.59 -5.21
C ASP A 38 10.87 -4.68 -6.68
N ARG A 39 11.71 -3.74 -7.10
CA ARG A 39 12.18 -3.64 -8.49
C ARG A 39 13.26 -4.69 -8.81
N GLN A 40 13.92 -5.25 -7.80
CA GLN A 40 14.95 -6.27 -7.96
C GLN A 40 14.35 -7.67 -7.97
N THR A 41 13.43 -7.95 -7.05
CA THR A 41 12.86 -9.30 -6.87
C THR A 41 11.51 -9.48 -7.56
N GLY A 42 10.81 -8.39 -7.89
CA GLY A 42 9.43 -8.43 -8.38
C GLY A 42 8.41 -8.78 -7.28
N HIS A 43 8.84 -8.86 -6.02
CA HIS A 43 7.95 -9.18 -4.91
C HIS A 43 7.00 -8.01 -4.60
N PHE A 44 5.70 -8.29 -4.58
CA PHE A 44 4.69 -7.32 -4.17
C PHE A 44 4.37 -7.51 -2.69
N THR A 45 4.48 -6.43 -1.91
CA THR A 45 4.15 -6.39 -0.50
C THR A 45 2.85 -5.64 -0.29
N ASP A 46 1.81 -6.35 0.12
CA ASP A 46 0.52 -5.78 0.46
C ASP A 46 0.62 -4.92 1.73
N VAL A 47 0.23 -3.64 1.64
CA VAL A 47 0.32 -2.70 2.76
C VAL A 47 -1.07 -2.28 3.24
N MET A 48 -1.95 -1.92 2.30
CA MET A 48 -3.26 -1.38 2.64
C MET A 48 -4.29 -1.69 1.55
N LEU A 49 -5.45 -2.19 1.96
CA LEU A 49 -6.61 -2.30 1.07
C LEU A 49 -7.21 -0.90 0.84
N ILE A 50 -7.34 -0.52 -0.43
CA ILE A 50 -7.90 0.75 -0.89
C ILE A 50 -9.34 0.50 -1.34
N ARG A 51 -10.30 1.02 -0.57
CA ARG A 51 -11.73 0.90 -0.90
C ARG A 51 -12.27 2.16 -1.55
N ASN A 52 -11.66 3.31 -1.25
CA ASN A 52 -12.08 4.61 -1.74
C ASN A 52 -10.87 5.54 -1.92
N GLU A 53 -11.11 6.73 -2.48
CA GLU A 53 -10.06 7.73 -2.73
C GLU A 53 -9.42 8.27 -1.45
N LYS A 54 -10.14 8.32 -0.32
CA LYS A 54 -9.57 8.75 0.97
C LYS A 54 -8.53 7.77 1.49
N ASP A 55 -8.75 6.47 1.30
CA ASP A 55 -7.76 5.44 1.65
C ASP A 55 -6.48 5.62 0.82
N LEU A 56 -6.65 5.92 -0.47
CA LEU A 56 -5.55 6.17 -1.40
C LEU A 56 -4.78 7.44 -1.01
N GLU A 57 -5.49 8.53 -0.72
CA GLU A 57 -4.89 9.79 -0.26
C GLU A 57 -4.15 9.60 1.07
N ALA A 58 -4.72 8.84 2.01
CA ALA A 58 -4.07 8.53 3.27
C ALA A 58 -2.77 7.77 3.07
N PHE A 59 -2.76 6.77 2.18
CA PHE A 59 -1.55 6.02 1.81
C PHE A 59 -0.49 6.93 1.18
N GLN A 60 -0.88 7.72 0.17
CA GLN A 60 0.04 8.64 -0.50
C GLN A 60 0.61 9.68 0.46
N LYS A 61 -0.21 10.26 1.33
CA LYS A 61 0.19 11.23 2.34
C LYS A 61 1.12 10.63 3.39
N HIS A 62 0.87 9.38 3.80
CA HIS A 62 1.70 8.67 4.77
C HIS A 62 3.13 8.49 4.27
N TYR A 63 3.28 8.04 3.02
CA TYR A 63 4.58 7.79 2.40
C TYR A 63 5.13 9.00 1.61
N LYS A 64 4.45 10.16 1.68
CA LYS A 64 4.80 11.39 0.94
C LYS A 64 4.98 11.15 -0.57
N LEU A 65 4.12 10.30 -1.13
CA LEU A 65 4.11 9.96 -2.55
C LEU A 65 3.34 11.03 -3.32
N SER A 66 3.91 11.54 -4.40
CA SER A 66 3.21 12.47 -5.30
C SER A 66 2.23 11.75 -6.25
N GLY A 67 2.35 10.44 -6.37
CA GLY A 67 1.50 9.59 -7.21
C GLY A 67 1.87 8.12 -7.04
N ILE A 68 0.96 7.24 -7.45
CA ILE A 68 1.15 5.79 -7.37
C ILE A 68 0.79 5.14 -8.71
N SER A 69 1.62 4.21 -9.17
CA SER A 69 1.37 3.50 -10.43
C SER A 69 0.36 2.39 -10.21
N LYS A 70 -0.65 2.27 -11.08
CA LYS A 70 -1.61 1.16 -11.02
C LYS A 70 -1.09 -0.03 -11.83
N ILE A 71 -1.17 -1.22 -11.26
CA ILE A 71 -0.88 -2.50 -11.92
C ILE A 71 -2.15 -3.36 -11.85
N TYR A 72 -2.36 -4.19 -12.88
CA TYR A 72 -3.54 -5.06 -13.02
C TYR A 72 -3.09 -6.52 -13.14
#